data_AF-A0A0M7KWD9-F1
#
_entry.id   AF-A0A0M7KWD9-F1
#
_cell.length_a   1.000
_cell.length_b   1.000
_cell.length_c   1.000
_cell.angle_alpha   90.00
_cell.angle_beta   90.00
_cell.angle_gamma   90.00
#
_symmetry.space_group_name_H-M   'P 1'
#
loop_
_entity.id
_entity.type
_entity.pdbx_description
1 polymer ?
#
loop_
_entity_poly.entity_id
_entity_poly.type
_entity_poly.pdbx_seq_one_letter_code
_entity_poly.pdbx_strand_id
1 'polypeptide(L)'
;MSASATPPPSLTHFSATELDMLAKTADALSAYLGKPVLAEVVLGEEGTEWVTYGVPIDENAEPDEEQTHVQLGGPGARLLGNRGGLPPTGDDTYDCLYLWAIQISLNEGERFIKLDHDGEESAWSDTLEDVLPFALTEEPLPDPDEEDEEDDDEDEDDAHDHPHDHNDPGHRH
;
A
#
# COMPACT_ATOMS: atom_id res chain seq x y z
N MET A 1 -21.87 8.51 -40.56
CA MET A 1 -21.19 7.25 -40.23
C MET A 1 -20.24 7.55 -39.07
N SER A 2 -20.71 7.50 -37.83
CA SER A 2 -19.83 7.68 -36.67
C SER A 2 -19.28 6.31 -36.31
N ALA A 3 -18.01 6.07 -36.58
CA ALA A 3 -17.34 4.88 -36.10
C ALA A 3 -17.23 5.01 -34.57
N SER A 4 -18.03 4.26 -33.82
CA SER A 4 -17.70 3.89 -32.44
C SER A 4 -16.44 3.04 -32.52
N ALA A 5 -15.27 3.68 -32.55
CA ALA A 5 -14.01 3.02 -32.31
C ALA A 5 -13.94 2.78 -30.80
N THR A 6 -14.52 1.68 -30.33
CA THR A 6 -14.25 1.20 -28.97
C THR A 6 -12.73 1.03 -28.86
N PRO A 7 -12.08 1.68 -27.89
CA PRO A 7 -10.65 1.51 -27.70
C PRO A 7 -10.31 0.02 -27.51
N PRO A 8 -9.16 -0.45 -28.02
CA PRO A 8 -8.77 -1.84 -27.91
C PRO A 8 -8.67 -2.25 -26.43
N PRO A 9 -9.03 -3.50 -26.09
CA PRO A 9 -9.07 -3.96 -24.69
C PRO A 9 -7.69 -3.91 -24.01
N SER A 10 -6.60 -3.92 -24.78
CA SER A 10 -5.24 -3.73 -24.27
C SER A 10 -5.01 -2.35 -23.63
N LEU A 11 -5.84 -1.37 -23.94
CA LEU A 11 -5.76 -0.01 -23.37
C LEU A 11 -6.74 0.22 -22.23
N THR A 12 -7.82 -0.57 -22.15
CA THR A 12 -8.86 -0.41 -21.13
C THR A 12 -8.81 -1.46 -20.03
N HIS A 13 -8.08 -2.56 -20.21
CA HIS A 13 -7.95 -3.64 -19.23
C HIS A 13 -6.51 -3.81 -18.76
N PHE A 14 -6.35 -4.34 -17.56
CA PHE A 14 -5.06 -4.77 -17.05
C PHE A 14 -4.57 -6.00 -17.83
N SER A 15 -3.30 -6.00 -18.19
CA SER A 15 -2.63 -7.18 -18.74
C SER A 15 -2.45 -8.25 -17.67
N ALA A 16 -2.19 -9.50 -18.08
CA ALA A 16 -1.90 -10.59 -17.14
C ALA A 16 -0.74 -10.25 -16.18
N THR A 17 0.32 -9.64 -16.72
CA THR A 17 1.48 -9.21 -15.93
C THR A 17 1.13 -8.11 -14.93
N GLU A 18 0.29 -7.14 -15.33
CA GLU A 18 -0.19 -6.08 -14.43
C GLU A 18 -1.03 -6.67 -13.30
N LEU A 19 -1.93 -7.61 -13.60
CA LEU A 19 -2.74 -8.29 -12.60
C LEU A 19 -1.89 -9.09 -11.61
N ASP A 20 -0.82 -9.75 -12.07
CA ASP A 20 0.11 -10.45 -11.20
C ASP A 20 0.87 -9.47 -10.27
N MET A 21 1.23 -8.28 -10.76
CA MET A 21 1.85 -7.23 -9.94
C MET A 21 0.89 -6.69 -8.88
N LEU A 22 -0.36 -6.43 -9.27
CA LEU A 22 -1.42 -6.00 -8.35
C LEU A 22 -1.69 -7.06 -7.26
N ALA A 23 -1.74 -8.33 -7.66
CA ALA A 23 -1.89 -9.47 -6.74
C ALA A 23 -0.74 -9.55 -5.73
N LYS A 24 0.51 -9.48 -6.20
CA LYS A 24 1.70 -9.47 -5.34
C LYS A 24 1.71 -8.28 -4.39
N THR A 25 1.24 -7.12 -4.84
CA THR A 25 1.11 -5.93 -3.99
C THR A 25 0.12 -6.16 -2.86
N ALA A 26 -1.03 -6.79 -3.13
CA ALA A 26 -2.01 -7.13 -2.09
C ALA A 26 -1.42 -8.09 -1.05
N ASP A 27 -0.67 -9.09 -1.51
CA ASP A 27 -0.01 -10.06 -0.65
C ASP A 27 1.11 -9.42 0.19
N ALA A 28 1.92 -8.55 -0.41
CA ALA A 28 2.96 -7.79 0.29
C ALA A 28 2.37 -6.85 1.35
N LEU A 29 1.28 -6.13 1.01
CA LEU A 29 0.54 -5.32 1.98
C LEU A 29 -0.02 -6.17 3.11
N SER A 30 -0.53 -7.36 2.81
CA SER A 30 -1.06 -8.26 3.83
C SER A 30 0.03 -8.69 4.81
N ALA A 31 1.22 -9.03 4.30
CA ALA A 31 2.38 -9.39 5.12
C ALA A 31 2.90 -8.19 5.94
N TYR A 32 2.96 -7.01 5.33
CA TYR A 32 3.45 -5.79 5.97
C TYR A 32 2.52 -5.29 7.09
N LEU A 33 1.20 -5.28 6.85
CA LEU A 33 0.20 -4.81 7.82
C LEU A 33 -0.15 -5.88 8.87
N GLY A 34 0.19 -7.15 8.63
CA GLY A 34 -0.24 -8.28 9.46
C GLY A 34 -1.74 -8.52 9.45
N LYS A 35 -2.46 -7.98 8.44
CA LYS A 35 -3.91 -8.08 8.26
C LYS A 35 -4.21 -8.52 6.82
N PRO A 36 -5.32 -9.22 6.56
CA PRO A 36 -5.66 -9.57 5.19
C PRO A 36 -5.98 -8.31 4.38
N VAL A 37 -5.41 -8.23 3.18
CA VAL A 37 -5.73 -7.19 2.19
C VAL A 37 -6.36 -7.87 0.97
N LEU A 38 -7.53 -7.38 0.58
CA LEU A 38 -8.22 -7.79 -0.63
C LEU A 38 -7.91 -6.79 -1.75
N ALA A 39 -7.71 -7.30 -2.95
CA ALA A 39 -7.62 -6.51 -4.17
C ALA A 39 -8.66 -7.03 -5.15
N GLU A 40 -9.59 -6.19 -5.58
CA GLU A 40 -10.63 -6.57 -6.54
C GLU A 40 -10.53 -5.75 -7.81
N VAL A 41 -10.61 -6.42 -8.96
CA VAL A 41 -10.68 -5.75 -10.27
C VAL A 41 -12.13 -5.66 -10.72
N VAL A 42 -12.57 -4.44 -11.00
CA VAL A 42 -13.91 -4.14 -11.50
C VAL A 42 -13.79 -3.40 -12.83
N LEU A 43 -14.80 -3.52 -13.68
CA LEU A 43 -14.93 -2.70 -14.88
C LEU A 43 -15.74 -1.45 -14.53
N GLY A 44 -15.14 -0.28 -14.68
CA GLY A 44 -15.80 1.00 -14.45
C GLY A 44 -16.83 1.35 -15.52
N GLU A 45 -17.62 2.40 -15.27
CA GLU A 45 -18.70 2.84 -16.17
C GLU A 45 -18.18 3.30 -17.54
N GLU A 46 -16.95 3.80 -17.59
CA GLU A 46 -16.26 4.24 -18.82
C GLU A 46 -15.70 3.07 -19.64
N GLY A 47 -15.83 1.84 -19.14
CA GLY A 47 -15.31 0.62 -19.78
C GLY A 47 -13.81 0.41 -19.55
N THR A 48 -13.20 1.13 -18.60
CA THR A 48 -11.83 0.91 -18.13
C THR A 48 -11.84 0.10 -16.83
N GLU A 49 -10.86 -0.79 -16.65
CA GLU A 49 -10.68 -1.53 -15.41
C GLU A 49 -10.06 -0.65 -14.33
N TRP A 50 -10.45 -0.93 -13.10
CA TRP A 50 -9.85 -0.37 -11.89
C TRP A 50 -9.73 -1.46 -10.84
N VAL A 51 -8.73 -1.32 -9.98
CA VAL A 51 -8.47 -2.23 -8.87
C VAL A 51 -8.62 -1.48 -7.57
N THR A 52 -9.38 -2.04 -6.64
CA THR A 52 -9.62 -1.48 -5.32
C THR A 52 -8.96 -2.34 -4.26
N TYR A 53 -8.21 -1.71 -3.36
CA TYR A 53 -7.58 -2.35 -2.22
C TYR A 53 -8.36 -2.05 -0.94
N GLY A 54 -8.64 -3.09 -0.16
CA GLY A 54 -9.34 -2.93 1.11
C GLY A 54 -8.95 -3.95 2.16
N VAL A 55 -9.10 -3.58 3.43
CA VAL A 55 -8.88 -4.47 4.58
C VAL A 55 -10.25 -4.89 5.10
N PRO A 56 -10.59 -6.20 5.08
CA PRO A 56 -11.82 -6.68 5.68
C PRO A 56 -11.92 -6.28 7.15
N ILE A 57 -13.05 -5.68 7.51
CA ILE A 57 -13.34 -5.32 8.91
C ILE A 57 -14.08 -6.47 9.58
N ASP A 58 -13.87 -6.61 10.89
CA ASP A 58 -14.64 -7.56 11.70
C ASP A 58 -16.08 -7.06 11.83
N GLU A 59 -17.07 -7.94 11.66
CA GLU A 59 -18.49 -7.62 11.82
C GLU A 59 -18.85 -7.10 13.22
N ASN A 60 -17.97 -7.33 14.21
CA ASN A 60 -18.12 -6.86 15.59
C ASN A 60 -17.29 -5.61 15.89
N ALA A 61 -16.53 -5.08 14.93
CA ALA A 61 -15.81 -3.82 15.11
C ALA A 61 -16.82 -2.66 15.17
N GLU A 62 -16.52 -1.64 15.98
CA GLU A 62 -17.33 -0.42 15.95
C GLU A 62 -17.15 0.26 14.59
N PRO A 63 -18.24 0.62 13.89
CA PRO A 63 -18.14 1.30 12.61
C PRO A 63 -17.51 2.68 12.83
N ASP A 64 -16.40 2.93 12.14
CA ASP A 64 -15.79 4.25 12.06
C ASP A 64 -16.42 4.99 10.88
N GLU A 65 -17.41 5.84 11.16
CA GLU A 65 -18.12 6.60 10.12
C GLU A 65 -17.23 7.63 9.39
N GLU A 66 -16.04 7.93 9.92
CA GLU A 66 -15.06 8.82 9.26
C GLU A 66 -14.25 8.09 8.18
N GLN A 67 -14.30 6.76 8.15
CA GLN A 67 -13.54 5.95 7.21
C GLN A 67 -14.38 5.46 6.04
N THR A 68 -13.83 5.55 4.82
CA THR A 68 -14.50 5.06 3.61
C THR A 68 -14.56 3.53 3.64
N HIS A 69 -15.76 2.96 3.57
CA HIS A 69 -15.97 1.51 3.48
C HIS A 69 -16.37 1.10 2.06
N VAL A 70 -15.89 -0.04 1.62
CA VAL A 70 -16.19 -0.65 0.32
C VAL A 70 -16.51 -2.12 0.50
N GLN A 71 -17.48 -2.61 -0.27
CA GLN A 71 -17.77 -4.04 -0.32
C GLN A 71 -16.91 -4.67 -1.41
N LEU A 72 -16.11 -5.67 -1.01
CA LEU A 72 -15.27 -6.43 -1.93
C LEU A 72 -15.67 -7.90 -1.92
N GLY A 73 -15.55 -8.57 -3.07
CA GLY A 73 -15.96 -9.96 -3.22
C GLY A 73 -17.44 -10.11 -3.60
N GLY A 74 -17.97 -11.31 -3.38
CA GLY A 74 -19.31 -11.70 -3.83
C GLY A 74 -19.34 -12.40 -5.20
N PRO A 75 -20.54 -12.78 -5.67
CA PRO A 75 -20.70 -13.56 -6.90
C PRO A 75 -20.19 -12.82 -8.14
N GLY A 76 -19.17 -13.40 -8.79
CA GLY A 76 -18.56 -12.82 -10.00
C GLY A 76 -17.48 -11.77 -9.72
N ALA A 77 -17.13 -11.55 -8.45
CA ALA A 77 -15.99 -10.72 -8.07
C ALA A 77 -14.66 -11.29 -8.59
N ARG A 78 -13.78 -10.40 -9.03
CA ARG A 78 -12.44 -10.76 -9.52
C ARG A 78 -11.39 -10.35 -8.49
N LEU A 79 -11.34 -11.12 -7.42
CA LEU A 79 -10.32 -10.95 -6.37
C LEU A 79 -8.96 -11.46 -6.85
N LEU A 80 -7.92 -10.68 -6.57
CA LEU A 80 -6.52 -10.95 -6.89
C LEU A 80 -5.75 -11.44 -5.64
N GLY A 81 -4.61 -12.08 -5.89
CA GLY A 81 -3.67 -12.50 -4.85
C GLY A 81 -4.20 -13.65 -3.98
N ASN A 82 -3.55 -13.83 -2.83
CA ASN A 82 -3.86 -14.88 -1.86
C ASN A 82 -4.87 -14.41 -0.79
N ARG A 83 -5.42 -13.20 -0.91
CA ARG A 83 -6.43 -12.64 0.02
C ARG A 83 -5.94 -12.61 1.47
N GLY A 84 -4.64 -12.47 1.68
CA GLY A 84 -4.02 -12.52 3.00
C GLY A 84 -4.28 -13.83 3.78
N GLY A 85 -4.56 -14.94 3.10
CA GLY A 85 -4.83 -16.24 3.72
C GLY A 85 -6.29 -16.46 4.14
N LEU A 86 -7.22 -15.57 3.75
CA LEU A 86 -8.65 -15.78 3.95
C LEU A 86 -9.14 -17.04 3.20
N PRO A 87 -10.09 -17.81 3.78
CA PRO A 87 -10.62 -19.00 3.13
C PRO A 87 -11.27 -18.64 1.79
N PRO A 88 -11.19 -19.53 0.79
CA PRO A 88 -11.84 -19.32 -0.50
C PRO A 88 -13.35 -19.52 -0.34
N THR A 89 -14.05 -18.47 0.07
CA THR A 89 -15.50 -18.43 0.02
C THR A 89 -15.90 -17.65 -1.21
N GLY A 90 -16.10 -18.40 -2.30
CA GLY A 90 -16.20 -17.88 -3.67
C GLY A 90 -17.33 -16.88 -3.94
N ASP A 91 -18.28 -16.74 -3.01
CA ASP A 91 -19.44 -15.85 -3.14
C ASP A 91 -19.62 -14.93 -1.91
N ASP A 92 -18.66 -14.91 -0.97
CA ASP A 92 -18.78 -14.05 0.21
C ASP A 92 -18.39 -12.62 -0.14
N THR A 93 -19.22 -11.68 0.30
CA THR A 93 -18.96 -10.25 0.27
C THR A 93 -18.38 -9.84 1.62
N TYR A 94 -17.28 -9.09 1.59
CA TYR A 94 -16.63 -8.55 2.77
C TYR A 94 -16.86 -7.05 2.83
N ASP A 95 -17.28 -6.56 4.00
CA ASP A 95 -17.15 -5.14 4.29
C ASP A 95 -15.67 -4.85 4.55
N CYS A 96 -15.11 -3.90 3.81
CA CYS A 96 -13.69 -3.59 3.84
C CYS A 96 -13.49 -2.10 4.08
N LEU A 97 -12.53 -1.76 4.93
CA LEU A 97 -11.96 -0.43 4.97
C LEU A 97 -11.24 -0.18 3.64
N TYR A 98 -11.64 0.86 2.92
CA TYR A 98 -11.00 1.28 1.69
C TYR A 98 -9.61 1.83 1.99
N LEU A 99 -8.61 1.35 1.24
CA LEU A 99 -7.23 1.83 1.37
C LEU A 99 -6.88 2.81 0.27
N TRP A 100 -7.06 2.38 -0.98
CA TRP A 100 -6.72 3.11 -2.21
C TRP A 100 -7.16 2.30 -3.42
N ALA A 101 -7.12 2.91 -4.61
CA ALA A 101 -7.41 2.24 -5.87
C ALA A 101 -6.44 2.65 -6.98
N ILE A 102 -6.36 1.85 -8.03
CA ILE A 102 -5.71 2.24 -9.29
C ILE A 102 -6.70 2.08 -10.43
N GLN A 103 -6.91 3.13 -11.19
CA GLN A 103 -7.76 3.15 -12.36
C GLN A 103 -6.94 3.20 -13.64
N ILE A 104 -7.39 2.48 -14.67
CA ILE A 104 -6.89 2.67 -16.02
C ILE A 104 -7.53 3.92 -16.64
N SER A 105 -6.69 4.82 -17.13
CA SER A 105 -7.10 5.99 -17.91
C SER A 105 -6.68 5.86 -19.36
N LEU A 106 -7.40 6.57 -20.23
CA LEU A 106 -7.15 6.67 -21.66
C LEU A 106 -6.36 7.94 -22.03
N ASN A 107 -5.93 8.71 -21.03
CA ASN A 107 -5.09 9.87 -21.22
C ASN A 107 -3.68 9.47 -21.67
N GLU A 108 -3.08 10.25 -22.57
CA GLU A 108 -1.71 10.04 -23.04
C GLU A 108 -0.72 10.40 -21.92
N GLY A 109 0.12 9.45 -21.51
CA GLY A 109 1.12 9.66 -20.44
C GLY A 109 0.65 9.27 -19.04
N GLU A 110 -0.61 8.86 -18.88
CA GLU A 110 -1.26 8.68 -17.59
C GLU A 110 -2.10 7.39 -17.54
N ARG A 111 -1.58 6.29 -18.09
CA ARG A 111 -2.36 5.04 -18.19
C ARG A 111 -2.88 4.54 -16.83
N PHE A 112 -2.12 4.71 -15.75
CA PHE A 112 -2.49 4.31 -14.40
C PHE A 112 -2.63 5.53 -13.51
N ILE A 113 -3.80 5.73 -12.94
CA ILE A 113 -4.09 6.79 -11.96
C ILE A 113 -4.32 6.13 -10.60
N LYS A 114 -3.57 6.56 -9.59
CA LYS A 114 -3.73 6.13 -8.21
C LYS A 114 -4.67 7.08 -7.47
N LEU A 115 -5.70 6.50 -6.89
CA LEU A 115 -6.59 7.16 -5.95
C LEU A 115 -6.14 6.83 -4.53
N ASP A 116 -6.10 7.82 -3.65
CA ASP A 116 -5.79 7.61 -2.23
C ASP A 116 -7.00 7.08 -1.43
N HIS A 117 -6.89 7.10 -0.10
CA HIS A 117 -7.92 6.68 0.85
C HIS A 117 -9.20 7.53 0.87
N ASP A 118 -9.16 8.75 0.34
CA ASP A 118 -10.34 9.60 0.17
C ASP A 118 -10.97 9.39 -1.22
N GLY A 119 -10.30 8.62 -2.09
CA GLY A 119 -10.68 8.44 -3.49
C GLY A 119 -10.20 9.58 -4.38
N GLU A 120 -9.28 10.42 -3.90
CA GLU A 120 -8.71 11.53 -4.65
C GLU A 120 -7.46 11.10 -5.42
N GLU A 121 -7.24 11.70 -6.58
CA GLU A 121 -6.06 11.44 -7.40
C GLU A 121 -4.78 11.87 -6.67
N SER A 122 -3.90 10.90 -6.41
CA SER A 122 -2.66 11.13 -5.67
C SER A 122 -1.40 10.98 -6.54
N ALA A 123 -1.45 10.16 -7.58
CA ALA A 123 -0.35 9.95 -8.53
C ALA A 123 -0.85 9.40 -9.87
N TRP A 124 -0.05 9.56 -10.93
CA TRP A 124 -0.31 8.96 -12.25
C TRP A 124 0.99 8.57 -12.94
N SER A 125 0.94 7.52 -13.77
CA SER A 125 2.07 7.11 -14.63
C SER A 125 1.59 6.24 -15.80
N ASP A 126 2.42 6.12 -16.83
CA ASP A 126 2.28 5.11 -17.89
C ASP A 126 2.68 3.71 -17.43
N THR A 127 3.47 3.59 -16.36
CA THR A 127 3.97 2.33 -15.83
C THR A 127 3.36 2.04 -14.46
N LEU A 128 2.83 0.84 -14.28
CA LEU A 128 2.17 0.46 -13.02
C LEU A 128 3.14 0.51 -11.82
N GLU A 129 4.40 0.13 -12.03
CA GLU A 129 5.43 0.10 -10.98
C GLU A 129 5.64 1.47 -10.30
N ASP A 130 5.44 2.57 -11.02
CA ASP A 130 5.65 3.93 -10.51
C ASP A 130 4.56 4.39 -9.54
N VAL A 131 3.37 3.78 -9.59
CA VAL A 131 2.23 4.15 -8.73
C VAL A 131 2.03 3.18 -7.56
N LEU A 132 2.67 2.00 -7.60
CA LEU A 132 2.58 1.02 -6.53
C LEU A 132 3.35 1.48 -5.27
N PRO A 133 2.85 1.17 -4.06
CA PRO A 133 3.49 1.56 -2.80
C PRO A 133 4.83 0.85 -2.55
N PHE A 134 5.04 -0.32 -3.16
CA PHE A 134 6.31 -1.04 -3.14
C PHE A 134 6.76 -1.15 -4.59
N ALA A 135 7.93 -0.58 -4.89
CA ALA A 135 8.60 -0.97 -6.11
C ALA A 135 8.91 -2.47 -5.99
N LEU A 136 8.25 -3.30 -6.79
CA LEU A 136 8.60 -4.73 -6.91
C LEU A 136 9.93 -4.92 -7.66
N THR A 137 10.78 -3.89 -7.69
CA THR A 137 12.19 -4.03 -7.98
C THR A 137 12.77 -4.88 -6.87
N GLU A 138 13.28 -6.05 -7.25
CA GLU A 138 14.09 -6.93 -6.40
C GLU A 138 15.31 -6.11 -5.92
N GLU A 139 15.14 -5.33 -4.85
CA GLU A 139 16.28 -4.73 -4.16
C GLU A 139 17.11 -5.91 -3.63
N PRO A 140 18.41 -5.98 -3.98
CA PRO A 140 19.25 -7.05 -3.47
C PRO A 140 19.19 -7.01 -1.95
N LEU A 141 18.73 -8.11 -1.36
CA LEU A 141 18.75 -8.27 0.09
C LEU A 141 20.18 -8.00 0.58
N PRO A 142 20.38 -7.22 1.66
CA PRO A 142 21.70 -7.08 2.25
C PRO A 142 22.24 -8.48 2.56
N ASP A 143 23.48 -8.74 2.16
CA ASP A 143 24.12 -10.04 2.31
C ASP A 143 24.18 -10.37 3.80
N PRO A 144 23.61 -11.50 4.28
CA PRO A 144 23.60 -11.84 5.71
C PRO A 144 25.00 -12.08 6.31
N ASP A 145 26.04 -12.03 5.49
CA ASP A 145 27.44 -12.22 5.86
C ASP A 145 28.19 -10.89 6.13
N GLU A 146 27.53 -9.72 6.08
CA GLU A 146 28.12 -8.47 6.63
C GLU A 146 27.95 -8.46 8.15
N GLU A 147 28.87 -9.16 8.84
CA GLU A 147 29.06 -9.05 10.29
C GLU A 147 29.43 -7.61 10.64
N ASP A 148 28.58 -6.92 11.42
CA ASP A 148 28.87 -5.64 12.08
C ASP A 148 30.14 -5.82 12.93
N GLU A 149 31.29 -5.44 12.39
CA GLU A 149 32.52 -5.22 13.17
C GLU A 149 32.31 -3.93 13.99
N GLU A 150 31.57 -4.05 15.11
CA GLU A 150 31.55 -3.03 16.16
C GLU A 150 32.96 -2.96 16.77
N ASP A 151 33.74 -1.96 16.34
CA ASP A 151 35.05 -1.61 16.89
C ASP A 151 34.85 -1.17 18.35
N ASP A 152 35.28 -2.03 19.28
CA ASP A 152 35.24 -1.84 20.72
C ASP A 152 36.38 -0.89 21.13
N ASP A 153 36.12 0.42 21.04
CA ASP A 153 37.03 1.44 21.55
C ASP A 153 36.95 1.50 23.10
N GLU A 154 37.59 0.51 23.75
CA GLU A 154 38.04 0.61 25.15
C GLU A 154 39.16 1.66 25.25
N ASP A 155 38.84 2.86 25.73
CA ASP A 155 39.85 3.77 26.29
C ASP A 155 39.51 4.14 27.74
N GLU A 156 40.23 3.47 28.64
CA GLU A 156 40.34 3.71 30.07
C GLU A 156 40.98 5.09 30.39
N ASP A 157 40.40 5.75 31.39
CA ASP A 157 41.05 6.58 32.42
C ASP A 157 41.91 7.82 32.04
N ASP A 158 41.42 9.02 32.38
CA ASP A 158 42.27 9.95 33.15
C ASP A 158 41.47 10.84 34.10
N ALA A 159 41.98 10.93 35.32
CA ALA A 159 41.41 11.61 36.47
C ALA A 159 41.65 13.12 36.40
N HIS A 160 40.61 13.92 36.59
CA HIS A 160 40.78 15.30 37.05
C HIS A 160 39.79 15.66 38.16
N ASP A 161 40.32 15.53 39.39
CA ASP A 161 39.88 16.21 40.60
C ASP A 161 39.88 17.73 40.38
N HIS A 162 38.75 18.41 40.63
CA HIS A 162 38.71 19.75 41.25
C HIS A 162 37.25 20.14 41.61
N PRO A 163 36.95 20.50 42.88
CA PRO A 163 35.63 20.92 43.32
C PRO A 163 35.44 22.42 43.05
N HIS A 164 34.38 22.79 42.34
CA HIS A 164 33.96 24.19 42.24
C HIS A 164 32.61 24.38 42.96
N ASP A 165 32.75 24.75 44.23
CA ASP A 165 31.79 25.54 45.01
C ASP A 165 31.29 26.71 44.15
N HIS A 166 29.97 26.88 44.03
CA HIS A 166 29.30 28.17 43.80
C HIS A 166 27.90 28.10 44.42
N ASN A 167 27.82 28.53 45.67
CA ASN A 167 26.59 28.78 46.41
C ASN A 167 25.97 30.11 45.92
N ASP A 168 24.70 30.05 45.48
CA ASP A 168 23.96 31.17 44.89
C ASP A 168 23.50 32.20 45.95
N PRO A 169 23.56 33.53 45.66
CA PRO A 169 23.34 34.58 46.66
C PRO A 169 21.87 35.03 46.76
N GLY A 170 21.18 34.56 47.79
CA GLY A 170 19.88 35.11 48.20
C GLY A 170 20.00 36.43 48.97
N HIS A 171 19.82 37.57 48.29
CA HIS A 171 19.60 38.87 48.95
C HIS A 171 18.53 39.70 48.23
N ARG A 172 17.38 39.90 48.90
CA ARG A 172 16.42 41.04 48.87
C ARG A 172 15.10 40.57 49.46
N HIS A 173 14.32 41.33 50.21
CA HIS A 173 14.47 42.60 50.93
C HIS A 173 13.23 42.71 51.83
#